data_AF-A0A942A4V2-F1
#
_entry.id   AF-A0A942A4V2-F1
#
_cell.length_a   1.000
_cell.length_b   1.000
_cell.length_c   1.000
_cell.angle_alpha   90.00
_cell.angle_beta   90.00
_cell.angle_gamma   90.00
#
_symmetry.space_group_name_H-M   'P 1'
#
loop_
_entity.id
_entity.type
_entity.pdbx_description
1 polymer ?
#
loop_
_entity_poly.entity_id
_entity_poly.type
_entity_poly.pdbx_seq_one_letter_code
_entity_poly.pdbx_strand_id
1 'polypeptide(L)'
;MPGSDKPVAFERSENRTRILLGWEERELIADLAGQFRSVLAEDTSPDLRRLYPTAYPDDADKDSEYASLVHEDLLRLRLDAVETVEATAQADSIDADELAAWMALLTSLRLLLGTRLDISEEDGFDPDAADAPTRALLAWLGLLLEESVAAATAHLPPHTHQ
;
A
#
# COMPACT_ATOMS: atom_id res chain seq x y z
N MET A 1 -21.61 27.47 -3.60
CA MET A 1 -20.62 26.84 -4.47
C MET A 1 -21.02 25.36 -4.58
N PRO A 2 -21.30 24.83 -5.78
CA PRO A 2 -21.56 23.40 -5.91
C PRO A 2 -20.31 22.63 -5.45
N GLY A 3 -20.52 21.52 -4.77
CA GLY A 3 -19.50 20.78 -4.03
C GLY A 3 -18.26 20.52 -4.88
N SER A 4 -17.11 20.92 -4.36
CA SER A 4 -15.81 20.46 -4.85
C SER A 4 -15.77 18.96 -4.56
N ASP A 5 -16.15 18.14 -5.52
CA ASP A 5 -15.94 16.71 -5.44
C ASP A 5 -14.43 16.52 -5.27
N LYS A 6 -14.02 16.00 -4.12
CA LYS A 6 -12.61 15.70 -3.86
C LYS A 6 -12.20 14.73 -4.96
N PRO A 7 -11.09 14.97 -5.69
CA PRO A 7 -10.67 14.04 -6.72
C PRO A 7 -10.44 12.67 -6.08
N VAL A 8 -11.25 11.70 -6.49
CA VAL A 8 -11.19 10.31 -6.01
C VAL A 8 -10.31 9.50 -6.94
N ALA A 9 -9.40 8.69 -6.39
CA ALA A 9 -8.50 7.86 -7.19
C ALA A 9 -9.18 6.59 -7.70
N PHE A 10 -10.17 6.09 -6.95
CA PHE A 10 -10.88 4.85 -7.21
C PHE A 10 -12.38 5.08 -7.11
N GLU A 11 -13.12 4.76 -8.17
CA GLU A 11 -14.57 4.84 -8.20
C GLU A 11 -15.16 3.45 -8.40
N ARG A 12 -15.97 2.98 -7.46
CA ARG A 12 -16.67 1.70 -7.62
C ARG A 12 -17.77 1.83 -8.68
N SER A 13 -17.77 0.92 -9.66
CA SER A 13 -18.77 0.82 -10.72
C SER A 13 -19.29 -0.62 -10.80
N GLU A 14 -20.47 -0.85 -10.22
CA GLU A 14 -21.09 -2.18 -10.10
C GLU A 14 -20.12 -3.24 -9.52
N ASN A 15 -19.52 -4.06 -10.38
CA ASN A 15 -18.62 -5.16 -10.04
C ASN A 15 -17.13 -4.85 -10.25
N ARG A 16 -16.78 -3.71 -10.86
CA ARG A 16 -15.41 -3.26 -11.09
C ARG A 16 -15.15 -1.95 -10.35
N THR A 17 -13.88 -1.61 -10.23
CA THR A 17 -13.42 -0.33 -9.70
C THR A 17 -12.67 0.39 -10.79
N ARG A 18 -13.17 1.57 -11.20
CA ARG A 18 -12.49 2.43 -12.16
C ARG A 18 -11.30 3.09 -11.47
N ILE A 19 -10.19 3.16 -12.19
CA ILE A 19 -9.00 3.88 -11.76
C ILE A 19 -9.07 5.27 -12.40
N LEU A 20 -9.12 6.31 -11.59
CA LEU A 20 -9.25 7.70 -12.02
C LEU A 20 -7.93 8.48 -11.92
N LEU A 21 -6.85 7.79 -11.57
CA LEU A 21 -5.48 8.31 -11.59
C LEU A 21 -5.07 8.74 -13.00
N GLY A 22 -4.36 9.87 -13.08
CA GLY A 22 -3.74 10.34 -14.30
C GLY A 22 -2.59 9.42 -14.76
N TRP A 23 -2.12 9.63 -15.98
CA TRP A 23 -1.01 8.85 -16.55
C TRP A 23 0.25 8.89 -15.67
N GLU A 24 0.65 10.09 -15.22
CA GLU A 24 1.86 10.29 -14.41
C GLU A 24 1.78 9.57 -13.05
N GLU A 25 0.60 9.56 -12.42
CA GLU A 25 0.35 8.86 -11.16
C GLU A 25 0.42 7.34 -11.35
N ARG A 26 -0.11 6.82 -12.46
CA ARG A 26 -0.06 5.39 -12.79
C ARG A 26 1.37 4.93 -13.06
N GLU A 27 2.14 5.71 -13.83
CA GLU A 27 3.56 5.45 -14.07
C GLU A 27 4.35 5.48 -12.77
N LEU A 28 4.10 6.47 -11.90
CA LEU A 28 4.75 6.53 -10.59
C LEU A 28 4.46 5.29 -9.74
N ILE A 29 3.23 4.78 -9.73
CA ILE A 29 2.89 3.55 -8.98
C ILE A 29 3.60 2.33 -9.58
N ALA A 30 3.65 2.21 -10.91
CA ALA A 30 4.37 1.12 -11.57
C ALA A 30 5.88 1.17 -11.26
N ASP A 31 6.49 2.36 -11.31
CA ASP A 31 7.90 2.56 -10.97
C ASP A 31 8.19 2.24 -9.50
N LEU A 32 7.29 2.61 -8.58
CA LEU A 32 7.41 2.27 -7.17
C LEU A 32 7.25 0.77 -6.94
N ALA A 33 6.38 0.09 -7.69
CA ALA A 33 6.22 -1.37 -7.62
C ALA A 33 7.51 -2.09 -8.06
N GLY A 34 8.13 -1.66 -9.17
CA GLY A 34 9.39 -2.22 -9.65
C GLY A 34 10.57 -1.96 -8.71
N GLN A 35 10.65 -0.76 -8.12
CA GLN A 35 11.63 -0.47 -7.07
C GLN A 35 11.40 -1.33 -5.84
N PHE A 36 10.15 -1.52 -5.42
CA PHE A 36 9.81 -2.37 -4.28
C PHE A 36 10.19 -3.83 -4.53
N ARG A 37 9.94 -4.35 -5.74
CA ARG A 37 10.39 -5.69 -6.17
C ARG A 37 11.89 -5.86 -6.00
N SER A 38 12.67 -4.85 -6.38
CA SER A 38 14.13 -4.89 -6.27
C SER A 38 14.58 -4.95 -4.80
N VAL A 39 13.95 -4.16 -3.93
CA VAL A 39 14.24 -4.19 -2.48
C VAL A 39 13.86 -5.54 -1.86
N LEU A 40 12.72 -6.11 -2.24
CA LEU A 40 12.28 -7.44 -1.79
C LEU A 40 13.22 -8.55 -2.26
N ALA A 41 13.75 -8.46 -3.47
CA ALA A 41 14.69 -9.45 -4.02
C ALA A 41 16.06 -9.40 -3.34
N GLU A 42 16.49 -8.22 -2.88
CA GLU A 42 17.70 -8.08 -2.08
C GLU A 42 17.53 -8.69 -0.68
N ASP A 43 16.35 -8.53 -0.08
CA ASP A 43 15.94 -9.07 1.23
C ASP A 43 16.90 -8.78 2.41
N THR A 44 17.84 -7.85 2.23
CA THR A 44 18.86 -7.50 3.22
C THR A 44 18.63 -6.13 3.85
N SER A 45 17.65 -5.38 3.37
CA SER A 45 17.43 -4.01 3.82
C SER A 45 16.81 -3.98 5.24
N PRO A 46 17.37 -3.20 6.18
CA PRO A 46 16.76 -2.98 7.49
C PRO A 46 15.38 -2.29 7.41
N ASP A 47 15.05 -1.70 6.26
CA ASP A 47 13.78 -1.01 6.03
C ASP A 47 12.62 -1.99 5.86
N LEU A 48 12.91 -3.28 5.61
CA LEU A 48 11.92 -4.34 5.48
C LEU A 48 11.36 -4.82 6.83
N ARG A 49 11.92 -4.40 7.97
CA ARG A 49 11.54 -4.90 9.31
C ARG A 49 10.04 -4.80 9.58
N ARG A 50 9.37 -3.70 9.24
CA ARG A 50 7.92 -3.53 9.48
C ARG A 50 7.05 -4.38 8.53
N LEU A 51 7.63 -4.98 7.48
CA LEU A 51 6.93 -5.92 6.59
C LEU A 51 6.93 -7.35 7.13
N TYR A 52 7.85 -7.69 8.03
CA TYR A 52 7.96 -9.01 8.63
C TYR A 52 7.73 -8.89 10.15
N PRO A 53 6.46 -8.90 10.61
CA PRO A 53 6.12 -8.64 12.00
C PRO A 53 6.61 -9.76 12.92
N THR A 54 7.16 -9.37 14.07
CA THR A 54 7.49 -10.25 15.20
C THR A 54 6.21 -10.79 15.84
N ALA A 55 6.09 -12.11 15.96
CA ALA A 55 4.95 -12.77 16.61
C ALA A 55 5.22 -13.06 18.09
N TYR A 56 6.48 -13.30 18.45
CA TYR A 56 6.89 -13.66 19.81
C TYR A 56 7.95 -12.68 20.33
N PRO A 57 7.56 -11.44 20.72
CA PRO A 57 8.53 -10.41 21.13
C PRO A 57 9.34 -10.78 22.38
N ASP A 58 8.81 -11.66 23.23
CA ASP A 58 9.45 -12.09 24.47
C ASP A 58 10.24 -13.41 24.35
N ASP A 59 10.25 -14.04 23.16
CA ASP A 59 10.85 -15.36 22.94
C ASP A 59 11.52 -15.43 21.55
N ALA A 60 12.81 -15.05 21.51
CA ALA A 60 13.57 -14.94 20.27
C ALA A 60 13.73 -16.27 19.52
N ASP A 61 13.79 -17.39 20.23
CA ASP A 61 13.91 -18.72 19.61
C ASP A 61 12.60 -19.07 18.88
N LYS A 62 11.45 -18.86 19.53
CA LYS A 62 10.15 -19.05 18.89
C LYS A 62 9.89 -18.06 17.77
N ASP A 63 10.31 -16.80 17.94
CA ASP A 63 10.14 -15.79 16.90
C ASP A 63 10.94 -16.13 15.65
N SER A 64 12.19 -16.60 15.81
CA SER A 64 13.02 -17.02 14.68
C SER A 64 12.42 -18.22 13.93
N GLU A 65 11.87 -19.21 14.65
CA GLU A 65 11.20 -20.35 14.03
C GLU A 65 9.95 -19.90 13.27
N TYR A 66 9.10 -19.07 13.90
CA TYR A 66 7.91 -18.51 13.28
C TYR A 66 8.24 -17.67 12.05
N ALA A 67 9.21 -16.74 12.16
CA ALA A 67 9.64 -15.88 11.08
C ALA A 67 10.08 -16.70 9.88
N SER A 68 10.90 -17.73 10.08
CA SER A 68 11.33 -18.62 9.00
C SER A 68 10.16 -19.35 8.32
N LEU A 69 9.09 -19.67 9.05
CA LEU A 69 7.92 -20.36 8.50
C LEU A 69 7.05 -19.43 7.65
N VAL A 70 6.92 -18.16 8.02
CA VAL A 70 5.99 -17.22 7.34
C VAL A 70 6.67 -16.31 6.32
N HIS A 71 8.00 -16.17 6.37
CA HIS A 71 8.76 -15.24 5.54
C HIS A 71 8.51 -15.44 4.04
N GLU A 72 8.59 -16.68 3.57
CA GLU A 72 8.43 -17.01 2.15
C GLU A 72 7.01 -16.72 1.65
N ASP A 73 5.98 -17.04 2.45
CA ASP A 73 4.59 -16.74 2.11
C ASP A 73 4.32 -15.23 2.07
N LEU A 74 4.88 -14.50 3.03
CA LEU A 74 4.81 -13.04 3.11
C LEU A 74 5.53 -12.35 1.94
N LEU A 75 6.68 -12.89 1.51
CA LEU A 75 7.39 -12.41 0.34
C LEU A 75 6.59 -12.68 -0.94
N ARG A 76 6.08 -13.90 -1.09
CA ARG A 76 5.26 -14.30 -2.25
C ARG A 76 4.02 -13.43 -2.40
N LEU A 77 3.27 -13.22 -1.32
CA LEU A 77 2.08 -12.37 -1.33
C LEU A 77 2.39 -10.95 -1.84
N ARG A 78 3.56 -10.41 -1.50
CA ARG A 78 3.98 -9.07 -1.93
C ARG A 78 4.42 -9.03 -3.38
N LEU A 79 5.14 -10.06 -3.84
CA LEU A 79 5.53 -10.19 -5.24
C LEU A 79 4.30 -10.36 -6.13
N ASP A 80 3.33 -11.18 -5.71
CA ASP A 80 2.05 -11.34 -6.42
C ASP A 80 1.29 -10.00 -6.52
N ALA A 81 1.29 -9.22 -5.44
CA ALA A 81 0.69 -7.88 -5.44
C ALA A 81 1.42 -6.90 -6.38
N VAL A 82 2.76 -6.91 -6.39
CA VAL A 82 3.57 -6.13 -7.34
C VAL A 82 3.21 -6.49 -8.77
N GLU A 83 3.22 -7.78 -9.11
CA GLU A 83 2.95 -8.24 -10.49
C GLU A 83 1.54 -7.84 -10.95
N THR A 84 0.55 -7.96 -10.06
CA THR A 84 -0.82 -7.55 -10.35
C THR A 84 -0.91 -6.05 -10.61
N VAL A 85 -0.26 -5.21 -9.79
CA VAL A 85 -0.29 -3.76 -9.98
C VAL A 85 0.47 -3.35 -11.24
N GLU A 86 1.65 -3.93 -11.51
CA GLU A 86 2.40 -3.66 -12.76
C GLU A 86 1.54 -3.99 -13.99
N ALA A 87 0.80 -5.10 -13.97
CA ALA A 87 -0.06 -5.51 -15.07
C ALA A 87 -1.31 -4.63 -15.25
N THR A 88 -1.80 -4.00 -14.17
CA THR A 88 -3.08 -3.27 -14.13
C THR A 88 -2.94 -1.76 -13.97
N ALA A 89 -1.74 -1.24 -13.76
CA ALA A 89 -1.44 0.20 -13.59
C ALA A 89 -2.07 1.06 -14.70
N GLN A 90 -2.10 0.56 -15.93
CA GLN A 90 -2.64 1.25 -17.10
C GLN A 90 -4.07 0.84 -17.49
N ALA A 91 -4.74 0.01 -16.69
CA ALA A 91 -6.12 -0.40 -16.94
C ALA A 91 -7.13 0.68 -16.54
N ASP A 92 -8.21 0.84 -17.32
CA ASP A 92 -9.29 1.78 -16.97
C ASP A 92 -10.07 1.34 -15.72
N SER A 93 -10.16 0.03 -15.48
CA SER A 93 -10.83 -0.53 -14.31
C SER A 93 -10.28 -1.90 -13.94
N ILE A 94 -10.38 -2.21 -12.66
CA ILE A 94 -9.90 -3.45 -12.05
C ILE A 94 -11.03 -4.18 -11.32
N ASP A 95 -10.89 -5.48 -11.12
CA ASP A 95 -11.80 -6.28 -10.30
C ASP A 95 -11.48 -6.17 -8.79
N ALA A 96 -12.17 -6.98 -7.97
CA ALA A 96 -12.02 -6.92 -6.51
C ALA A 96 -10.70 -7.51 -6.01
N ASP A 97 -10.18 -8.55 -6.67
CA ASP A 97 -8.94 -9.21 -6.29
C ASP A 97 -7.74 -8.34 -6.70
N GLU A 98 -7.82 -7.74 -7.89
CA GLU A 98 -6.88 -6.72 -8.35
C GLU A 98 -6.87 -5.52 -7.40
N LEU A 99 -8.03 -4.99 -6.98
CA LEU A 99 -8.09 -3.90 -5.99
C LEU A 99 -7.47 -4.29 -4.65
N ALA A 100 -7.62 -5.55 -4.21
CA ALA A 100 -6.97 -6.05 -3.01
C ALA A 100 -5.44 -6.09 -3.15
N ALA A 101 -4.92 -6.47 -4.32
CA ALA A 101 -3.49 -6.41 -4.62
C ALA A 101 -2.96 -4.97 -4.60
N TRP A 102 -3.71 -4.01 -5.17
CA TRP A 102 -3.39 -2.58 -5.06
C TRP A 102 -3.31 -2.12 -3.61
N MET A 103 -4.28 -2.45 -2.76
CA MET A 103 -4.25 -2.15 -1.34
C MET A 103 -3.02 -2.75 -0.65
N ALA A 104 -2.71 -4.03 -0.94
CA ALA A 104 -1.55 -4.72 -0.36
C ALA A 104 -0.22 -4.06 -0.74
N LEU A 105 -0.06 -3.62 -2.00
CA LEU A 105 1.12 -2.89 -2.45
C LEU A 105 1.22 -1.52 -1.76
N LEU A 106 0.14 -0.73 -1.76
CA LEU A 106 0.10 0.60 -1.15
C LEU A 106 0.45 0.54 0.35
N THR A 107 -0.09 -0.45 1.07
CA THR A 107 0.27 -0.70 2.47
C THR A 107 1.76 -1.06 2.61
N SER A 108 2.27 -1.94 1.74
CA SER A 108 3.67 -2.37 1.80
C SER A 108 4.65 -1.22 1.55
N LEU A 109 4.37 -0.37 0.55
CA LEU A 109 5.15 0.83 0.28
C LEU A 109 5.13 1.81 1.46
N ARG A 110 3.96 2.01 2.09
CA ARG A 110 3.85 2.86 3.29
C ARG A 110 4.69 2.34 4.45
N LEU A 111 4.69 1.02 4.69
CA LEU A 111 5.50 0.42 5.75
C LEU A 111 7.00 0.56 5.46
N LEU A 112 7.42 0.34 4.21
CA LEU A 112 8.81 0.50 3.79
C LEU A 112 9.29 1.96 3.97
N LEU A 113 8.54 2.92 3.41
CA LEU A 113 8.88 4.34 3.49
C LEU A 113 8.83 4.86 4.93
N GLY A 114 7.82 4.47 5.70
CA GLY A 114 7.70 4.83 7.11
C GLY A 114 8.84 4.27 7.98
N THR A 115 9.41 3.12 7.61
CA THR A 115 10.60 2.57 8.28
C THR A 115 11.86 3.36 7.92
N ARG A 116 12.03 3.73 6.64
CA ARG A 116 13.16 4.56 6.18
C ARG A 116 13.21 5.93 6.83
N LEU A 117 12.04 6.53 7.02
CA LEU A 117 11.91 7.86 7.60
C LEU A 117 12.14 7.86 9.11
N ASP A 118 11.99 6.72 9.79
CA ASP A 118 12.00 6.60 11.25
C ASP A 118 11.09 7.62 11.97
N ILE A 119 10.01 8.02 11.29
CA ILE A 119 9.09 9.05 11.77
C ILE A 119 8.04 8.48 12.72
N SER A 120 7.78 9.24 13.77
CA SER A 120 6.69 9.06 14.72
C SER A 120 5.53 10.02 14.37
N GLU A 121 4.33 9.74 14.89
CA GLU A 121 3.16 10.63 14.72
C GLU A 121 3.36 12.03 15.34
N GLU A 122 4.37 12.18 16.21
CA GLU A 122 4.70 13.44 16.89
C GLU A 122 5.56 14.38 16.02
N ASP A 123 6.10 13.90 14.90
CA ASP A 123 6.95 14.69 14.01
C ASP A 123 6.09 15.63 13.14
N GLY A 124 6.15 16.94 13.42
CA GLY A 124 5.52 17.96 12.58
C GLY A 124 6.05 17.97 11.14
N PHE A 125 5.23 18.41 10.18
CA PHE A 125 5.64 18.54 8.79
C PHE A 125 6.41 19.85 8.56
N ASP A 126 7.68 19.74 8.16
CA ASP A 126 8.51 20.85 7.68
C ASP A 126 8.67 20.74 6.14
N PRO A 127 8.13 21.71 5.36
CA PRO A 127 8.22 21.67 3.90
C PRO A 127 9.65 21.86 3.36
N ASP A 128 10.57 22.41 4.15
CA ASP A 128 11.95 22.67 3.75
C ASP A 128 12.91 21.53 4.17
N ALA A 129 12.41 20.52 4.88
CA ALA A 129 13.20 19.38 5.31
C ALA A 129 13.64 18.49 4.12
N ALA A 130 14.81 17.86 4.24
CA ALA A 130 15.35 16.98 3.19
C ALA A 130 14.45 15.77 2.90
N ASP A 131 13.64 15.33 3.86
CA ASP A 131 12.71 14.22 3.76
C ASP A 131 11.28 14.64 3.36
N ALA A 132 11.02 15.93 3.14
CA ALA A 132 9.71 16.45 2.76
C ALA A 132 9.10 15.77 1.52
N PRO A 133 9.86 15.47 0.44
CA PRO A 133 9.33 14.72 -0.70
C PRO A 133 8.85 13.32 -0.33
N THR A 134 9.61 12.61 0.51
CA THR A 134 9.27 11.26 0.96
C THR A 134 8.05 11.27 1.89
N ARG A 135 7.92 12.29 2.75
CA ARG A 135 6.71 12.50 3.57
C ARG A 135 5.47 12.80 2.72
N ALA A 136 5.62 13.62 1.68
CA ALA A 136 4.54 13.90 0.74
C ALA A 136 4.10 12.64 -0.01
N LEU A 137 5.05 11.81 -0.45
CA LEU A 137 4.76 10.51 -1.05
C LEU A 137 4.03 9.58 -0.07
N LEU A 138 4.48 9.50 1.18
CA LEU A 138 3.83 8.68 2.21
C LEU A 138 2.37 9.13 2.45
N ALA A 139 2.12 10.44 2.48
CA ALA A 139 0.79 11.01 2.63
C ALA A 139 -0.10 10.67 1.42
N TRP A 140 0.42 10.83 0.20
CA TRP A 140 -0.30 10.49 -1.04
C TRP A 140 -0.65 9.00 -1.13
N LEU A 141 0.29 8.10 -0.83
CA LEU A 141 0.00 6.66 -0.74
C LEU A 141 -1.08 6.34 0.31
N GLY A 142 -1.14 7.13 1.38
CA GLY A 142 -2.20 7.02 2.40
C GLY A 142 -3.57 7.38 1.86
N LEU A 143 -3.65 8.48 1.13
CA LEU A 143 -4.89 8.89 0.47
C LEU A 143 -5.35 7.83 -0.53
N LEU A 144 -4.45 7.29 -1.35
CA LEU A 144 -4.80 6.21 -2.29
C LEU A 144 -5.33 4.97 -1.58
N LEU A 145 -4.70 4.58 -0.47
CA LEU A 145 -5.15 3.44 0.33
C LEU A 145 -6.54 3.70 0.92
N GLU A 146 -6.78 4.88 1.50
CA GLU A 146 -8.08 5.27 2.03
C GLU A 146 -9.18 5.18 0.96
N GLU A 147 -8.93 5.75 -0.22
CA GLU A 147 -9.84 5.76 -1.36
C GLU A 147 -10.10 4.34 -1.89
N SER A 148 -9.08 3.48 -1.95
CA SER A 148 -9.25 2.08 -2.38
C SER A 148 -10.09 1.25 -1.38
N VAL A 149 -9.93 1.48 -0.08
CA VAL A 149 -10.77 0.86 0.96
C VAL A 149 -12.20 1.36 0.87
N ALA A 150 -12.40 2.66 0.61
CA ALA A 150 -13.73 3.24 0.39
C ALA A 150 -14.42 2.60 -0.83
N ALA A 151 -13.68 2.43 -1.93
CA ALA A 151 -14.20 1.77 -3.14
C ALA A 151 -14.56 0.30 -2.89
N ALA A 152 -13.78 -0.42 -2.06
CA ALA A 152 -14.07 -1.81 -1.70
C ALA A 152 -15.29 -1.96 -0.77
N THR A 153 -15.51 -1.01 0.14
CA THR A 153 -16.55 -1.07 1.18
C THR A 153 -17.89 -0.46 0.76
N ALA A 154 -17.96 0.22 -0.38
CA ALA A 154 -19.17 0.82 -0.96
C ALA A 154 -20.33 -0.17 -1.23
N HIS A 155 -20.14 -1.47 -0.98
CA HIS A 155 -21.17 -2.51 -1.09
C HIS A 155 -21.58 -3.16 0.24
N LEU A 156 -21.30 -2.56 1.40
CA LEU A 156 -21.87 -3.06 2.65
C LEU A 156 -23.40 -2.78 2.66
N PRO A 157 -24.27 -3.81 2.62
CA PRO A 157 -25.68 -3.60 2.88
C PRO A 157 -25.83 -2.96 4.27
N PRO A 158 -26.81 -2.08 4.50
CA PRO A 158 -27.05 -1.55 5.84
C PRO A 158 -27.19 -2.72 6.81
N HIS A 159 -26.40 -2.70 7.90
CA HIS A 159 -26.56 -3.64 8.99
C HIS A 159 -28.01 -3.57 9.47
N THR A 160 -28.81 -4.54 9.07
CA THR A 160 -30.17 -4.69 9.57
C THR A 160 -30.00 -5.29 10.96
N HIS A 161 -29.83 -4.43 11.97
CA HIS A 161 -30.09 -4.83 13.34
C HIS A 161 -31.58 -5.17 13.42
N GLN A 162 -31.89 -6.47 13.43
CA GLN A 162 -33.20 -7.00 13.79
C GLN A 162 -33.21 -7.33 15.28
#